data_AF-A0A922T657-F1
#
_entry.id   AF-A0A922T657-F1
#
_cell.length_a   1.000
_cell.length_b   1.000
_cell.length_c   1.000
_cell.angle_alpha   90.00
_cell.angle_beta   90.00
_cell.angle_gamma   90.00
#
_symmetry.space_group_name_H-M   'P 1'
#
loop_
_entity.id
_entity.type
_entity.pdbx_description
1 polymer ?
#
loop_
_entity_poly.entity_id
_entity_poly.type
_entity_poly.pdbx_seq_one_letter_code
_entity_poly.pdbx_strand_id
1 'polypeptide(L)' 'MPATNRIQAKIDTALLPEWKNTRQYEAVIKIPKGSQLNIGKVAPQTVKSSGTTLIGGGDQVLLPNRWPLEWIQEIRIIPN' A
#
# COMPACT_ATOMS: atom_id res chain seq x y z
N MET A 1 -10.80 5.02 -6.17
CA MET A 1 -11.33 5.88 -5.07
C MET A 1 -10.46 5.64 -3.85
N PRO A 2 -10.27 6.62 -2.95
CA PRO A 2 -9.51 6.43 -1.71
C PRO A 2 -10.06 5.25 -0.92
N ALA A 3 -9.22 4.59 -0.13
CA ALA A 3 -9.65 3.47 0.69
C ALA A 3 -10.77 3.92 1.64
N THR A 4 -11.97 3.38 1.43
CA THR A 4 -13.18 3.79 2.18
C THR A 4 -13.11 3.37 3.66
N ASN A 5 -12.24 2.42 4.00
CA ASN A 5 -12.03 1.93 5.36
C ASN A 5 -10.60 1.33 5.53
N ARG A 6 -9.91 1.64 6.64
CA ARG A 6 -8.58 1.11 7.01
C ARG A 6 -8.53 -0.42 7.12
N ILE A 7 -9.66 -1.04 7.48
CA ILE A 7 -9.77 -2.50 7.61
C ILE A 7 -9.76 -3.15 6.22
N GLN A 8 -10.53 -2.62 5.28
CA GLN A 8 -10.53 -3.12 3.91
C GLN A 8 -9.16 -2.92 3.25
N ALA A 9 -8.53 -1.76 3.47
CA ALA A 9 -7.17 -1.50 3.03
C ALA A 9 -6.19 -2.56 3.55
N LYS A 10 -6.28 -2.99 4.82
CA LYS A 10 -5.43 -4.05 5.38
C LYS A 10 -5.58 -5.38 4.65
N ILE A 11 -6.82 -5.75 4.33
CA ILE A 11 -7.16 -7.01 3.69
C ILE A 11 -6.65 -7.00 2.24
N ASP A 12 -6.97 -5.94 1.50
CA ASP A 12 -6.64 -5.80 0.07
C ASP A 12 -5.13 -5.70 -0.16
N THR A 13 -4.42 -5.04 0.75
CA THR A 13 -2.95 -4.87 0.69
C THR A 13 -2.18 -5.98 1.40
N ALA A 14 -2.88 -6.96 1.98
CA ALA A 14 -2.30 -8.07 2.73
C ALA A 14 -1.17 -7.65 3.70
N LEU A 15 -1.33 -6.49 4.36
CA LEU A 15 -0.29 -5.91 5.21
C LEU A 15 -0.13 -6.72 6.50
N LEU A 16 0.93 -7.52 6.55
CA LEU A 16 1.29 -8.31 7.73
C LEU A 16 1.58 -7.38 8.93
N PRO A 17 0.99 -7.65 10.12
CA PRO A 17 1.28 -6.88 11.33
C PRO A 17 2.77 -6.86 11.70
N GLU A 18 3.48 -7.95 11.37
CA GLU A 18 4.91 -8.14 11.62
C GLU A 18 5.80 -7.12 10.92
N TRP A 19 5.32 -6.50 9.83
CA TRP A 19 6.05 -5.47 9.10
C TRP A 19 6.04 -4.11 9.81
N LYS A 20 5.29 -3.98 10.92
CA LYS A 20 5.21 -2.78 11.77
C LYS A 20 4.82 -1.50 11.02
N ASN A 21 4.15 -1.64 9.87
CA ASN A 21 3.64 -0.51 9.10
C ASN A 21 2.53 0.21 9.87
N THR A 22 2.60 1.54 9.94
CA THR A 22 1.48 2.38 10.36
C THR A 22 0.65 2.77 9.13
N ARG A 23 -0.66 2.91 9.27
CA ARG A 23 -1.56 3.38 8.19
C ARG A 23 -2.01 4.82 8.42
N GLN A 24 -1.10 5.62 8.96
CA GLN A 24 -1.39 6.96 9.43
C GLN A 24 -1.44 7.98 8.27
N TYR A 25 -0.78 7.69 7.16
CA TYR A 25 -0.63 8.60 6.05
C TYR A 25 -1.14 7.98 4.75
N GLU A 26 -1.77 8.82 3.93
CA GLU A 26 -2.05 8.53 2.53
C GLU A 26 -1.39 9.62 1.69
N ALA A 27 -0.73 9.23 0.61
CA ALA A 27 0.00 10.14 -0.25
C ALA A 27 -0.51 10.06 -1.69
N VAL A 28 -0.58 11.21 -2.35
CA VAL A 28 -0.80 11.29 -3.80
C VAL A 28 0.56 11.39 -4.47
N ILE A 29 0.93 10.38 -5.26
CA ILE A 29 2.20 10.31 -5.98
C ILE A 29 1.93 10.57 -7.47
N LYS A 30 2.54 11.60 -8.03
CA LYS A 30 2.48 11.93 -9.46
C LYS A 30 3.72 11.38 -10.15
N ILE A 31 3.54 10.28 -10.87
CA ILE A 31 4.61 9.60 -11.61
C ILE A 31 4.95 10.40 -12.89
N PRO A 32 6.22 10.76 -13.14
CA PRO A 32 6.66 11.43 -14.35
C PRO A 32 6.40 10.60 -15.61
N LYS A 33 6.07 11.29 -16.70
CA LYS A 33 5.92 10.65 -18.01
C LYS A 33 7.21 9.93 -18.41
N GLY A 34 7.07 8.71 -18.94
CA GLY A 34 8.19 7.87 -19.35
C GLY A 34 8.73 6.95 -18.25
N SER A 35 8.21 7.04 -17.02
CA SER A 35 8.54 6.08 -15.96
C SER A 35 7.95 4.71 -16.27
N GLN A 36 8.74 3.67 -16.09
CA GLN A 36 8.28 2.28 -16.15
C GLN A 36 8.04 1.77 -14.74
N LEU A 37 6.85 1.22 -14.50
CA LEU A 37 6.45 0.67 -13.21
C LEU A 37 5.86 -0.72 -13.40
N ASN A 38 6.13 -1.58 -12.43
CA ASN A 38 5.47 -2.88 -12.38
C ASN A 38 4.14 -2.71 -11.64
N ILE A 39 3.05 -3.11 -12.28
CA ILE A 39 1.71 -3.13 -11.70
C ILE A 39 1.29 -4.59 -11.61
N GLY A 40 0.69 -4.96 -10.48
CA GLY A 40 0.23 -6.33 -10.26
C GLY A 40 -0.84 -6.40 -9.18
N LYS A 41 -1.25 -7.63 -8.88
CA LYS A 41 -2.16 -7.92 -7.78
C LYS A 41 -1.38 -8.33 -6.54
N VAL A 42 -1.82 -7.83 -5.38
CA VAL A 42 -1.28 -8.26 -4.10
C VAL A 42 -1.60 -9.74 -3.88
N ALA A 43 -0.57 -10.55 -3.63
CA ALA A 43 -0.73 -11.97 -3.33
C ALA A 43 -1.16 -12.20 -1.86
N PRO A 44 -1.85 -13.32 -1.55
CA PRO A 44 -2.22 -13.66 -0.18
C PRO A 44 -1.01 -13.74 0.77
N GLN A 45 -1.20 -13.34 2.02
CA GLN A 45 -0.18 -13.41 3.07
C GLN A 45 -0.75 -14.06 4.34
N THR A 46 0.05 -14.87 5.03
CA THR A 46 -0.36 -15.54 6.28
C THR A 46 0.33 -14.90 7.47
N VAL A 47 -0.46 -14.44 8.44
CA VAL A 47 0.04 -13.86 9.70
C VAL A 47 0.61 -14.99 10.55
N LYS A 48 1.91 -14.92 10.86
CA LYS A 48 2.62 -16.02 11.54
C LYS A 48 2.13 -16.26 12.96
N SER A 49 1.73 -15.20 13.65
CA SER A 49 1.31 -15.29 15.07
C SER A 49 -0.10 -15.82 15.27
N SER A 50 -1.01 -15.65 14.30
CA SER A 50 -2.42 -16.04 14.44
C SER A 50 -2.88 -17.11 13.42
N GLY A 51 -2.07 -17.43 12.41
CA GLY A 51 -2.45 -18.30 11.30
C GLY A 51 -3.49 -17.68 10.34
N THR A 52 -3.89 -16.44 10.58
CA THR A 52 -4.91 -15.75 9.76
C THR A 52 -4.35 -15.44 8.38
N THR A 53 -5.08 -15.82 7.33
CA THR A 53 -4.72 -15.47 5.94
C THR A 53 -5.39 -14.18 5.51
N LEU A 54 -4.58 -13.21 5.08
CA LEU A 54 -5.01 -12.01 4.38
C LEU A 54 -5.02 -12.33 2.88
N ILE A 55 -6.20 -12.27 2.25
CA ILE A 55 -6.39 -12.73 0.87
C ILE A 55 -5.73 -11.83 -0.19
N GLY A 56 -5.40 -10.59 0.14
CA GLY A 56 -4.86 -9.64 -0.84
C GLY A 56 -5.87 -9.31 -1.94
N GLY A 57 -5.40 -9.22 -3.19
CA GLY A 57 -6.23 -8.95 -4.37
C GLY A 57 -6.36 -7.47 -4.75
N GLY A 58 -5.87 -6.55 -3.90
CA GLY A 58 -5.72 -5.14 -4.25
C GLY A 58 -4.73 -4.92 -5.39
N ASP A 59 -4.86 -3.78 -6.07
CA ASP A 59 -3.85 -3.34 -7.03
C ASP A 59 -2.58 -2.90 -6.27
N GLN A 60 -1.43 -3.29 -6.80
CA GLN A 60 -0.13 -2.92 -6.29
C GLN A 60 0.72 -2.33 -7.40
N VAL A 61 1.52 -1.34 -7.03
CA VAL A 61 2.59 -0.80 -7.85
C VAL A 61 3.92 -0.96 -7.13
N LEU A 62 4.97 -1.35 -7.85
CA LEU A 62 6.34 -1.34 -7.32
C LEU A 62 7.02 -0.04 -7.74
N LEU A 63 7.34 0.81 -6.76
CA LEU A 63 8.12 2.01 -7.01
C LEU A 63 9.60 1.66 -7.25
N PRO A 64 10.33 2.42 -8.09
CA PRO A 64 11.74 2.22 -8.30
C PRO A 64 12.51 2.38 -6.99
N ASN A 65 13.63 1.66 -6.87
CA ASN A 65 14.55 1.87 -5.75
C ASN A 65 15.02 3.35 -5.74
N ARG A 66 14.95 3.99 -4.56
CA ARG A 66 15.27 5.43 -4.39
C ARG A 66 14.45 6.36 -5.28
N TRP A 67 13.15 6.06 -5.44
CA TRP A 67 12.25 6.97 -6.14
C TRP A 67 12.27 8.38 -5.52
N PRO A 68 12.15 9.45 -6.33
CA PRO A 68 12.32 10.81 -5.84
C PRO A 68 11.10 11.31 -5.05
N LEU A 69 11.33 11.91 -3.88
CA LEU A 69 10.25 12.37 -2.99
C LEU A 69 9.44 13.53 -3.58
N GLU A 70 9.99 14.26 -4.55
CA GLU A 70 9.27 15.30 -5.30
C GLU A 70 8.09 14.77 -6.11
N TRP A 71 7.96 13.45 -6.29
CA TRP A 71 6.77 12.85 -6.88
C TRP A 71 5.57 12.93 -5.94
N ILE A 72 5.78 13.09 -4.63
CA ILE A 72 4.70 13.29 -3.66
C ILE A 72 4.12 14.67 -3.86
N GLN A 73 2.84 14.73 -4.24
CA GLN A 73 2.11 16.00 -4.38
C GLN A 73 1.42 16.38 -3.09
N GLU A 74 0.87 15.39 -2.38
CA GLU A 74 0.08 15.59 -1.18
C GLU A 74 0.31 14.44 -0.21
N ILE A 75 0.29 14.75 1.09
CA ILE A 75 0.24 13.79 2.18
C ILE A 75 -0.90 14.21 3.10
N ARG A 76 -1.79 13.28 3.44
CA ARG A 76 -2.84 13.51 4.42
C ARG A 76 -2.75 12.51 5.55
N ILE A 77 -3.05 12.99 6.76
CA ILE A 77 -3.21 12.13 7.92
C ILE A 77 -4.60 11.51 7.84
N ILE A 78 -4.66 10.19 7.89
CA ILE A 78 -5.95 9.51 8.03
C ILE A 78 -6.36 9.64 9.49
N PRO A 79 -7.58 10.12 9.82
CA PRO A 79 -8.10 10.12 11.18
C PRO A 79 -8.40 8.69 11.65
N ASN A 80 -8.33 8.47 12.97
CA ASN A 80 -8.51 7.14 13.59
C ASN A 80 -9.95 6.66 13.53
#